data_AF-A0A538JU96-F1
#
_entry.id   AF-A0A538JU96-F1
#
_cell.length_a   1.000
_cell.length_b   1.000
_cell.length_c   1.000
_cell.angle_alpha   90.00
_cell.angle_beta   90.00
_cell.angle_gamma   90.00
#
_symmetry.space_group_name_H-M   'P 1'
#
loop_
_entity.id
_entity.type
_entity.pdbx_description
1 polymer ?
#
loop_
_entity_poly.entity_id
_entity_poly.type
_entity_poly.pdbx_seq_one_letter_code
_entity_poly.pdbx_strand_id
1 'polypeptide(L)'
;MAIRTPDRVGRPRAGGDRRPRQNFETWSWFFMRVSGLALIFLALTHFAITHITNDVTKTNIDFVGKRWSNPLWQVFDWALLALALLHGLNGLRTVIDDYVRVPTRRVAVKAVLYTLSFGLFAFGTLTIFTFSS
;
A
#
# COMPACT_ATOMS: atom_id res chain seq x y z
N MET A 1 57.68 30.55 21.56
CA MET A 1 56.45 31.29 21.93
C MET A 1 55.29 30.70 21.15
N ALA A 2 54.51 29.81 21.75
CA ALA A 2 53.40 29.11 21.09
C ALA A 2 52.09 29.88 21.32
N ILE A 3 51.42 30.29 20.24
CA ILE A 3 50.11 30.93 20.30
C ILE A 3 49.07 29.84 20.54
N ARG A 4 48.53 29.77 21.75
CA ARG A 4 47.36 28.97 22.09
C ARG A 4 46.11 29.72 21.60
N THR A 5 45.50 29.24 20.52
CA THR A 5 44.17 29.70 20.11
C THR A 5 43.13 29.11 21.08
N PRO A 6 42.19 29.89 21.64
CA PRO A 6 41.10 29.32 22.42
C PRO A 6 40.15 28.58 21.49
N ASP A 7 39.97 27.29 21.76
CA ASP A 7 38.96 26.44 21.14
C ASP A 7 37.57 27.05 21.41
N ARG A 8 36.88 27.47 20.34
CA ARG A 8 35.49 27.93 20.47
C ARG A 8 34.64 26.68 20.66
N VAL A 9 34.37 26.34 21.91
CA VAL A 9 33.32 25.39 22.28
C VAL A 9 32.01 25.89 21.67
N GLY A 10 31.63 25.29 20.54
CA GLY A 10 30.38 25.57 19.87
C GLY A 10 29.24 25.21 20.82
N ARG A 11 28.48 26.21 21.25
CA ARG A 11 27.26 25.96 22.05
C ARG A 11 26.36 24.99 21.29
N PRO A 12 25.89 23.89 21.92
CA PRO A 12 24.78 23.13 21.37
C PRO A 12 23.60 24.09 21.21
N ARG A 13 23.10 24.28 19.99
CA ARG A 13 21.86 25.04 19.78
C ARG A 13 20.76 24.29 20.50
N ALA A 14 20.31 24.85 21.62
CA ALA A 14 19.23 24.33 22.43
C ALA A 14 17.94 24.22 21.59
N GLY A 15 17.30 23.06 21.70
CA GLY A 15 15.85 22.88 21.64
C GLY A 15 15.11 23.64 20.56
N GLY A 16 15.21 23.19 19.31
CA GLY A 16 14.09 23.40 18.40
C GLY A 16 12.95 22.48 18.86
N ASP A 17 11.88 23.06 19.40
CA ASP A 17 10.61 22.37 19.67
C ASP A 17 10.14 21.65 18.41
N ARG A 18 10.53 20.38 18.27
CA ARG A 18 9.98 19.49 17.25
C ARG A 18 8.62 19.05 17.75
N ARG A 19 7.65 19.96 17.76
CA ARG A 19 6.23 19.56 17.80
C ARG A 19 6.08 18.50 16.70
N PRO A 20 5.71 17.25 17.00
CA PRO A 20 5.50 16.26 15.98
C PRO A 20 4.28 16.71 15.20
N ARG A 21 4.50 17.43 14.09
CA ARG A 21 3.45 17.68 13.12
C ARG A 21 3.00 16.30 12.68
N GLN A 22 1.69 16.06 12.78
CA GLN A 22 1.10 14.83 12.29
C GLN A 22 1.33 14.81 10.78
N ASN A 23 2.38 14.12 10.37
CA ASN A 23 2.87 14.18 9.00
C ASN A 23 2.13 13.11 8.18
N PHE A 24 2.00 13.36 6.88
CA PHE A 24 1.54 12.37 5.91
C PHE A 24 2.32 11.04 6.03
N GLU A 25 3.60 11.12 6.39
CA GLU A 25 4.45 9.97 6.63
C GLU A 25 4.05 9.15 7.87
N THR A 26 3.63 9.80 8.96
CA THR A 26 3.12 9.09 10.14
C THR A 26 1.85 8.33 9.84
N TRP A 27 0.92 8.94 9.10
CA TRP A 27 -0.31 8.29 8.64
C TRP A 27 -0.03 7.15 7.66
N SER A 28 0.88 7.36 6.70
CA SER A 28 1.33 6.35 5.75
C SER A 28 1.96 5.13 6.46
N TRP A 29 2.80 5.37 7.47
CA TRP A 29 3.38 4.29 8.29
C TRP A 29 2.30 3.51 9.06
N PHE A 30 1.39 4.22 9.73
CA PHE A 30 0.31 3.59 10.48
C PHE A 30 -0.58 2.74 9.56
N PHE A 31 -0.93 3.29 8.39
CA PHE A 31 -1.67 2.58 7.36
C PHE A 31 -0.97 1.27 6.97
N MET A 32 0.35 1.25 6.74
CA MET A 32 1.07 0.01 6.36
C MET A 32 0.96 -1.08 7.43
N ARG A 33 0.96 -0.72 8.72
CA ARG A 33 0.84 -1.70 9.82
C ARG A 33 -0.56 -2.29 9.89
N VAL A 34 -1.57 -1.43 9.91
CA VAL A 34 -2.97 -1.85 10.04
C VAL A 34 -3.41 -2.62 8.80
N SER A 35 -3.11 -2.12 7.60
CA SER A 35 -3.46 -2.81 6.35
C SER A 35 -2.69 -4.12 6.20
N GLY A 36 -1.42 -4.21 6.62
CA GLY A 36 -0.67 -5.46 6.59
C GLY A 36 -1.31 -6.55 7.47
N LEU A 37 -1.73 -6.19 8.68
CA LEU A 37 -2.46 -7.11 9.56
C LEU A 37 -3.80 -7.56 8.95
N ALA A 38 -4.58 -6.63 8.39
CA ALA A 38 -5.82 -6.97 7.71
C ALA A 38 -5.58 -7.88 6.50
N LEU A 39 -4.55 -7.61 5.70
CA LEU A 39 -4.20 -8.38 4.52
C LEU A 39 -3.76 -9.81 4.83
N ILE A 40 -3.18 -10.09 6.00
CA ILE A 40 -2.89 -11.47 6.41
C ILE A 40 -4.19 -12.29 6.42
N PHE A 41 -5.25 -11.78 7.06
CA PHE A 41 -6.53 -12.50 7.09
C PHE A 41 -7.21 -12.52 5.72
N LEU A 42 -7.30 -11.37 5.04
CA LEU A 42 -7.98 -11.28 3.75
C LEU A 42 -7.30 -12.15 2.69
N ALA A 43 -5.98 -12.08 2.55
CA ALA A 43 -5.26 -12.82 1.51
C ALA A 43 -5.25 -14.33 1.81
N LEU A 44 -5.06 -14.75 3.07
CA LEU A 44 -5.07 -16.16 3.43
C LEU A 44 -6.47 -16.77 3.30
N THR A 45 -7.53 -16.07 3.72
CA THR A 45 -8.90 -16.54 3.54
C THR A 45 -9.25 -16.62 2.04
N HIS A 46 -8.86 -15.63 1.24
CA HIS A 46 -9.03 -15.68 -0.20
C HIS A 46 -8.32 -16.90 -0.79
N PHE A 47 -7.03 -17.07 -0.49
CA PHE A 47 -6.22 -18.19 -0.97
C PHE A 47 -6.78 -19.55 -0.55
N ALA A 48 -7.20 -19.68 0.71
CA ALA A 48 -7.78 -20.92 1.21
C ALA A 48 -9.07 -21.29 0.44
N ILE A 49 -9.95 -20.31 0.23
CA ILE A 49 -11.20 -20.55 -0.49
C ILE A 49 -10.94 -20.87 -1.95
N THR A 50 -10.04 -20.16 -2.63
CA THR A 50 -9.83 -20.32 -4.08
C THR A 50 -8.92 -21.48 -4.45
N HIS A 51 -8.02 -21.91 -3.57
CA HIS A 51 -6.98 -22.89 -3.90
C HIS A 51 -6.87 -24.10 -2.97
N ILE A 52 -7.40 -24.02 -1.74
CA ILE A 52 -7.36 -25.16 -0.80
C ILE A 52 -8.70 -25.89 -0.80
N THR A 53 -9.80 -25.16 -0.64
CA THR A 53 -11.15 -25.76 -0.59
C THR A 53 -11.75 -25.96 -1.98
N ASN A 54 -11.26 -25.23 -2.98
CA ASN A 54 -11.68 -25.37 -4.37
C ASN A 54 -10.51 -25.78 -5.24
N ASP A 55 -10.79 -26.70 -6.16
CA ASP A 55 -9.84 -27.11 -7.20
C ASP A 55 -9.74 -25.98 -8.24
N VAL A 56 -8.52 -25.65 -8.65
CA VAL A 56 -8.25 -24.62 -9.67
C VAL A 56 -8.96 -24.91 -11.00
N THR A 57 -9.22 -26.18 -11.31
CA THR A 57 -9.97 -26.60 -12.51
C THR A 57 -11.46 -26.24 -12.44
N LYS A 58 -11.97 -25.93 -11.24
CA LYS A 58 -13.37 -25.57 -10.97
C LYS A 58 -13.55 -24.08 -10.68
N THR A 59 -12.48 -23.29 -10.66
CA THR A 59 -12.53 -21.83 -10.51
C THR A 59 -12.94 -21.18 -11.83
N ASN A 60 -14.23 -21.28 -12.15
CA ASN A 60 -14.85 -20.77 -13.37
C ASN A 60 -15.85 -19.63 -13.08
N ILE A 61 -16.52 -19.15 -14.12
CA ILE A 61 -17.51 -18.06 -13.99
C ILE A 61 -18.68 -18.42 -13.07
N ASP A 62 -19.15 -19.67 -13.09
CA ASP A 62 -20.23 -20.15 -12.21
C ASP A 62 -19.83 -20.11 -10.74
N PHE A 63 -18.58 -20.49 -10.42
CA PHE A 63 -18.03 -20.40 -9.08
C PHE A 63 -18.02 -18.95 -8.58
N VAL A 64 -17.52 -18.03 -9.41
CA VAL A 64 -17.49 -16.59 -9.10
C VAL A 64 -18.90 -16.04 -8.91
N GLY A 65 -19.82 -16.33 -9.83
CA GLY A 65 -21.21 -15.87 -9.76
C GLY A 65 -21.96 -16.37 -8.53
N LYS A 66 -21.80 -17.66 -8.18
CA LYS A 66 -22.36 -18.20 -6.93
C LYS A 66 -21.78 -17.51 -5.71
N ARG A 67 -20.47 -17.24 -5.67
CA ARG A 67 -19.84 -16.55 -4.53
C ARG A 67 -20.31 -15.10 -4.43
N TRP A 68 -20.31 -14.36 -5.53
CA TRP A 68 -20.71 -12.97 -5.60
C TRP A 68 -22.22 -12.73 -5.54
N SER A 69 -23.04 -13.79 -5.60
CA SER A 69 -24.47 -13.69 -5.24
C SER A 69 -24.69 -13.29 -3.77
N ASN A 70 -23.70 -13.50 -2.90
CA ASN A 70 -23.68 -13.00 -1.54
C ASN A 70 -22.84 -11.70 -1.46
N PRO A 71 -23.45 -10.56 -1.09
CA PRO A 71 -22.76 -9.28 -0.99
C PRO A 71 -21.57 -9.27 -0.02
N LEU A 72 -21.55 -10.15 1.00
CA LEU A 72 -20.42 -10.24 1.92
C LEU A 72 -19.13 -10.63 1.20
N TRP A 73 -19.20 -11.53 0.21
CA TRP A 73 -18.03 -11.92 -0.56
C TRP A 73 -17.58 -10.83 -1.54
N GLN A 74 -18.53 -10.07 -2.11
CA GLN A 74 -18.18 -8.91 -2.94
C GLN A 74 -17.42 -7.86 -2.12
N VAL A 75 -17.92 -7.51 -0.94
CA VAL A 75 -17.25 -6.55 -0.04
C VAL A 75 -15.90 -7.10 0.43
N PHE A 76 -15.81 -8.38 0.73
CA PHE A 76 -14.55 -9.04 1.11
C PHE A 76 -13.48 -8.93 0.00
N ASP A 77 -13.82 -9.29 -1.23
CA ASP A 77 -12.88 -9.22 -2.36
C ASP A 77 -12.54 -7.78 -2.73
N TRP A 78 -13.52 -6.87 -2.64
CA TRP A 78 -13.29 -5.45 -2.87
C TRP A 78 -12.36 -4.86 -1.80
N ALA A 79 -12.54 -5.23 -0.53
CA ALA A 79 -11.64 -4.83 0.56
C ALA A 79 -10.23 -5.39 0.35
N LEU A 80 -10.09 -6.65 -0.05
CA LEU A 80 -8.81 -7.25 -0.42
C LEU A 80 -8.15 -6.48 -1.58
N LEU A 81 -8.89 -6.20 -2.65
CA LEU A 81 -8.41 -5.41 -3.80
C LEU A 81 -7.93 -4.03 -3.37
N ALA A 82 -8.76 -3.28 -2.64
CA ALA A 82 -8.47 -1.93 -2.19
C ALA A 82 -7.24 -1.89 -1.29
N LEU A 83 -7.21 -2.75 -0.25
CA LEU A 83 -6.11 -2.76 0.71
C LEU A 83 -4.82 -3.28 0.07
N ALA A 84 -4.86 -4.31 -0.78
CA ALA A 84 -3.67 -4.84 -1.43
C ALA A 84 -3.04 -3.81 -2.37
N LEU A 85 -3.85 -3.12 -3.19
CA LEU A 85 -3.37 -2.07 -4.08
C LEU A 85 -2.81 -0.89 -3.31
N LEU A 86 -3.52 -0.38 -2.30
CA LEU A 86 -3.04 0.75 -1.50
C LEU A 86 -1.79 0.42 -0.69
N HIS A 87 -1.73 -0.78 -0.09
CA HIS A 87 -0.55 -1.27 0.63
C HIS A 87 0.66 -1.42 -0.29
N GLY A 88 0.47 -2.07 -1.45
CA GLY A 88 1.50 -2.21 -2.47
C GLY A 88 1.96 -0.88 -3.05
N LEU A 89 1.04 0.04 -3.34
CA LEU A 89 1.34 1.38 -3.85
C LEU A 89 2.20 2.19 -2.88
N ASN A 90 1.87 2.16 -1.59
CA ASN A 90 2.65 2.88 -0.59
C ASN A 90 4.02 2.24 -0.36
N GLY A 91 4.11 0.90 -0.32
CA GLY A 91 5.39 0.19 -0.24
C GLY A 91 6.29 0.47 -1.44
N LEU A 92 5.75 0.38 -2.66
CA LEU A 92 6.50 0.63 -3.88
C LEU A 92 6.88 2.11 -4.02
N ARG A 93 6.06 3.04 -3.53
CA ARG A 93 6.46 4.46 -3.42
C ARG A 93 7.73 4.62 -2.60
N THR A 94 7.85 3.97 -1.44
CA THR A 94 9.06 4.00 -0.61
C THR A 94 10.25 3.41 -1.37
N VAL A 95 10.09 2.25 -2.00
CA VAL A 95 11.14 1.64 -2.83
C VAL A 95 11.58 2.60 -3.96
N ILE A 96 10.65 3.27 -4.64
CA ILE A 96 10.99 4.24 -5.68
C ILE A 96 11.78 5.42 -5.11
N ASP A 97 11.39 5.92 -3.93
CA ASP A 97 12.10 7.01 -3.26
C ASP A 97 13.54 6.64 -2.87
N ASP A 98 13.77 5.38 -2.50
CA ASP A 98 15.08 4.88 -2.08
C ASP A 98 15.99 4.54 -3.27
N TYR A 99 15.44 3.97 -4.35
CA TYR A 99 16.25 3.40 -5.44
C TYR A 99 16.33 4.28 -6.71
N VAL A 100 15.36 5.16 -6.97
CA VAL A 100 15.38 6.01 -8.19
C VAL A 100 16.07 7.35 -7.91
N ARG A 101 17.34 7.44 -8.29
CA ARG A 101 18.19 8.62 -7.98
C ARG A 101 17.90 9.85 -8.83
N VAL A 102 17.47 9.68 -10.09
CA VAL A 102 17.22 10.81 -11.00
C VAL A 102 15.83 11.39 -10.73
N PRO A 103 15.68 12.69 -10.40
CA PRO A 103 14.40 13.28 -10.00
C PRO A 103 13.30 13.15 -11.06
N THR A 104 13.62 13.41 -12.33
CA THR A 104 12.66 13.30 -13.43
C THR A 104 12.17 11.86 -13.62
N ARG A 105 13.07 10.89 -13.57
CA ARG A 105 12.71 9.46 -13.62
C ARG A 105 11.86 9.05 -12.43
N ARG A 106 12.17 9.55 -11.23
CA ARG A 106 11.40 9.26 -10.02
C ARG A 106 9.95 9.73 -10.15
N VAL A 107 9.74 10.97 -10.64
CA VAL A 107 8.39 11.50 -10.91
C VAL A 107 7.68 10.67 -11.96
N ALA A 108 8.35 10.34 -13.07
CA ALA A 108 7.76 9.53 -14.14
C ALA A 108 7.32 8.14 -13.64
N VAL A 109 8.18 7.44 -12.89
CA VAL A 109 7.86 6.09 -12.36
C VAL A 109 6.72 6.16 -11.34
N LYS A 110 6.68 7.18 -10.47
CA LYS A 110 5.55 7.39 -9.55
C LYS A 110 4.25 7.69 -10.30
N ALA A 111 4.29 8.49 -11.36
CA ALA A 111 3.11 8.76 -12.18
C ALA A 111 2.56 7.47 -12.81
N VAL A 112 3.44 6.62 -13.36
CA VAL A 112 3.04 5.30 -13.87
C VAL A 112 2.43 4.44 -12.77
N LEU A 113 3.07 4.35 -11.60
CA LEU A 113 2.55 3.58 -10.47
C LEU A 113 1.14 4.04 -10.06
N TYR A 114 0.93 5.35 -9.93
CA TYR A 114 -0.35 5.91 -9.50
C TYR A 114 -1.44 5.71 -10.55
N THR A 115 -1.13 5.93 -11.83
CA THR A 115 -2.07 5.69 -12.94
C THR A 115 -2.48 4.23 -13.03
N LEU A 116 -1.51 3.30 -12.96
CA LEU A 116 -1.81 1.86 -13.01
C LEU A 116 -2.62 1.40 -11.80
N SER A 117 -2.24 1.84 -10.60
CA SER A 117 -2.97 1.44 -9.38
C SER A 117 -4.40 1.97 -9.37
N PHE A 118 -4.61 3.22 -9.80
CA PHE A 118 -5.95 3.79 -9.96
C PHE A 118 -6.75 3.05 -11.03
N GLY A 119 -6.15 2.78 -12.20
CA GLY A 119 -6.79 2.05 -13.28
C GLY A 119 -7.23 0.64 -12.87
N LEU A 120 -6.35 -0.11 -12.21
CA LEU A 120 -6.66 -1.45 -11.69
C LEU A 120 -7.73 -1.40 -10.59
N PHE A 121 -7.68 -0.42 -9.70
CA PHE A 121 -8.68 -0.24 -8.66
C PHE A 121 -10.07 0.08 -9.25
N ALA A 122 -10.13 1.01 -10.20
CA ALA A 122 -11.38 1.38 -10.88
C ALA A 122 -11.94 0.21 -11.68
N PHE A 123 -11.10 -0.45 -12.49
CA PHE A 123 -11.51 -1.62 -13.27
C PHE A 123 -12.01 -2.75 -12.38
N GLY A 124 -11.26 -3.12 -11.34
CA GLY A 124 -11.67 -4.17 -10.41
C GLY A 124 -12.93 -3.82 -9.62
N THR A 125 -13.08 -2.56 -9.19
CA THR A 125 -14.31 -2.08 -8.53
C THR A 125 -15.51 -2.22 -9.45
N LEU A 126 -15.39 -1.79 -10.72
CA LEU A 126 -16.45 -1.99 -11.72
C LEU A 126 -16.75 -3.47 -11.90
N THR A 127 -15.73 -4.31 -12.13
CA THR A 127 -15.91 -5.75 -12.31
C THR A 127 -16.67 -6.40 -11.17
N ILE A 128 -16.38 -6.06 -9.90
CA ILE A 128 -17.04 -6.67 -8.75
C ILE A 128 -18.51 -6.23 -8.65
N PHE A 129 -18.80 -4.93 -8.79
CA PHE A 129 -20.14 -4.40 -8.54
C PHE A 129 -21.07 -4.43 -9.75
N THR A 130 -20.54 -4.51 -10.97
CA THR A 130 -21.34 -4.65 -12.20
C THR A 130 -21.33 -6.10 -12.71
N PHE A 131 -20.82 -7.05 -11.93
CA PHE A 131 -20.80 -8.44 -12.33
C PHE A 131 -22.22 -8.97 -12.52
N SER A 132 -22.50 -9.46 -13.73
CA SER A 132 -23.71 -10.21 -14.05
C SER A 132 -23.30 -11.59 -14.56
N SER A 133 -23.72 -12.63 -13.84
CA SER A 133 -23.57 -14.04 -14.26
C SER A 133 -24.61 -14.43 -15.30
#